data_AF-A0A845ZG22-F1
#
_entry.id   AF-A0A845ZG22-F1
#
_cell.length_a   1.000
_cell.length_b   1.000
_cell.length_c   1.000
_cell.angle_alpha   90.00
_cell.angle_beta   90.00
_cell.angle_gamma   90.00
#
_symmetry.space_group_name_H-M   'P 1'
#
loop_
_entity.id
_entity.type
_entity.pdbx_description
1 polymer ?
#
loop_
_entity_poly.entity_id
_entity_poly.type
_entity_poly.pdbx_seq_one_letter_code
_entity_poly.pdbx_strand_id
1 'polypeptide(L)'
;MIFKPDTADIFEESLKEIARYIGFNSQRPEAECGRGPDVLWEVGNQVYFVIECKNGATTNTINKGYCNQLNGSGVWFIDKYDKTCSFTPIMIHPSVRLEYAASLQENTRIINGEKLDLFRKNISDFIQSLCVENKISDEKFIRERLISHKLRADDFCENYTTTFLSKTA
;
A
#
# COMPACT_ATOMS: atom_id res chain seq x y z
N MET A 1 -11.94 2.67 -0.54
CA MET A 1 -10.63 3.34 -0.62
C MET A 1 -10.73 4.66 -1.41
N ILE A 2 -10.94 5.78 -0.72
CA ILE A 2 -10.90 7.15 -1.26
C ILE A 2 -10.18 8.06 -0.28
N PHE A 3 -9.66 9.20 -0.74
CA PHE A 3 -9.16 10.25 0.16
C PHE A 3 -10.34 10.96 0.79
N LYS A 4 -10.53 10.73 2.09
CA LYS A 4 -11.65 11.27 2.87
C LYS A 4 -11.25 11.33 4.36
N PRO A 5 -11.40 12.47 5.03
CA PRO A 5 -11.25 12.57 6.48
C PRO A 5 -12.18 11.62 7.23
N ASP A 6 -11.78 11.23 8.44
CA ASP A 6 -12.57 10.41 9.38
C ASP A 6 -13.01 9.04 8.83
N THR A 7 -12.25 8.47 7.88
CA THR A 7 -12.50 7.13 7.34
C THR A 7 -11.28 6.21 7.38
N ALA A 8 -10.31 6.46 8.27
CA ALA A 8 -9.06 5.70 8.37
C ALA A 8 -9.32 4.20 8.59
N ASP A 9 -10.11 3.84 9.61
CA ASP A 9 -10.36 2.44 9.97
C ASP A 9 -10.95 1.61 8.81
N ILE A 10 -12.01 2.11 8.16
CA ILE A 10 -12.63 1.44 7.01
C ILE A 10 -11.65 1.40 5.81
N PHE A 11 -10.83 2.43 5.64
CA PHE A 11 -9.85 2.47 4.55
C PHE A 11 -8.78 1.39 4.74
N GLU A 12 -8.20 1.30 5.93
CA GLU A 12 -7.17 0.31 6.29
C GLU A 12 -7.73 -1.12 6.22
N GLU A 13 -8.94 -1.36 6.74
CA GLU A 13 -9.59 -2.67 6.63
C GLU A 13 -9.85 -3.06 5.19
N SER A 14 -10.32 -2.11 4.35
CA SER A 14 -10.49 -2.36 2.92
C SER A 14 -9.17 -2.76 2.25
N LEU A 15 -8.07 -2.12 2.64
CA LEU A 15 -6.75 -2.40 2.07
C LEU A 15 -6.24 -3.78 2.52
N LYS A 16 -6.47 -4.16 3.78
CA LYS A 16 -6.21 -5.52 4.28
C LYS A 16 -6.97 -6.58 3.49
N GLU A 17 -8.27 -6.40 3.29
CA GLU A 17 -9.11 -7.39 2.59
C GLU A 17 -8.77 -7.50 1.10
N ILE A 18 -8.44 -6.37 0.45
CA ILE A 18 -8.05 -6.38 -0.96
C ILE A 18 -6.79 -7.20 -1.21
N ALA A 19 -5.80 -7.14 -0.32
CA ALA A 19 -4.61 -8.00 -0.42
C ALA A 19 -4.99 -9.49 -0.51
N ARG A 20 -5.96 -9.92 0.30
CA ARG A 20 -6.43 -11.32 0.32
C ARG A 20 -7.14 -11.70 -0.97
N TYR A 21 -7.94 -10.79 -1.52
CA TYR A 21 -8.61 -11.00 -2.80
C TYR A 21 -7.65 -11.15 -3.99
N ILE A 22 -6.46 -10.56 -3.91
CA ILE A 22 -5.43 -10.69 -4.95
C ILE A 22 -4.35 -11.75 -4.62
N GLY A 23 -4.54 -12.51 -3.53
CA GLY A 23 -3.70 -13.66 -3.18
C GLY A 23 -2.50 -13.35 -2.28
N PHE A 24 -2.49 -12.19 -1.60
CA PHE A 24 -1.48 -11.83 -0.59
C PHE A 24 -1.99 -12.11 0.83
N ASN A 25 -1.07 -12.27 1.79
CA ASN A 25 -1.44 -12.24 3.20
C ASN A 25 -1.41 -10.80 3.72
N SER A 26 -2.25 -10.49 4.69
CA SER A 26 -2.37 -9.12 5.22
C SER A 26 -2.81 -9.06 6.68
N GLN A 27 -2.33 -8.01 7.36
CA GLN A 27 -2.58 -7.69 8.77
C GLN A 27 -2.73 -6.17 8.97
N ARG A 28 -3.30 -5.76 10.12
CA ARG A 28 -3.28 -4.37 10.61
C ARG A 28 -2.58 -4.29 11.96
N PRO A 29 -1.23 -4.33 12.01
CA PRO A 29 -0.49 -4.42 13.27
C PRO A 29 -0.82 -3.33 14.30
N GLU A 30 -1.00 -2.08 13.87
CA GLU A 30 -1.39 -0.99 14.77
C GLU A 30 -2.75 -1.26 15.44
N ALA A 31 -3.77 -1.67 14.67
CA ALA A 31 -5.10 -1.97 15.19
C ALA A 31 -5.13 -3.28 16.02
N GLU A 32 -4.33 -4.28 15.64
CA GLU A 32 -4.35 -5.62 16.23
C GLU A 32 -3.46 -5.73 17.48
N CYS A 33 -2.36 -4.97 17.55
CA CYS A 33 -1.34 -5.08 18.59
C CYS A 33 -0.98 -3.75 19.26
N GLY A 34 -1.54 -2.62 18.82
CA GLY A 34 -1.21 -1.28 19.32
C GLY A 34 0.20 -0.79 18.95
N ARG A 35 0.85 -1.45 17.98
CA ARG A 35 2.15 -1.04 17.43
C ARG A 35 2.39 -1.62 16.03
N GLY A 36 2.93 -0.79 15.15
CA GLY A 36 3.43 -1.19 13.83
C GLY A 36 2.79 -0.36 12.74
N PRO A 37 2.82 -0.82 11.47
CA PRO A 37 2.13 -0.11 10.40
C PRO A 37 0.61 -0.18 10.54
N ASP A 38 -0.06 0.79 9.90
CA ASP A 38 -1.51 0.76 9.71
C ASP A 38 -1.93 -0.53 8.96
N VAL A 39 -1.20 -0.89 7.90
CA VAL A 39 -1.42 -2.12 7.11
C VAL A 39 -0.08 -2.76 6.74
N LEU A 40 -0.02 -4.10 6.85
CA LEU A 40 1.12 -4.91 6.41
C LEU A 40 0.64 -5.93 5.37
N TRP A 41 1.30 -5.98 4.21
CA TRP A 41 1.09 -7.03 3.21
C TRP A 41 2.33 -7.90 3.08
N GLU A 42 2.16 -9.23 3.11
CA GLU A 42 3.17 -10.19 2.67
C GLU A 42 2.86 -10.57 1.22
N VAL A 43 3.77 -10.26 0.31
CA VAL A 43 3.54 -10.39 -1.14
C VAL A 43 4.30 -11.57 -1.76
N GLY A 44 4.79 -12.48 -0.91
CA GLY A 44 5.56 -13.66 -1.29
C GLY A 44 7.08 -13.43 -1.25
N ASN A 45 7.85 -14.52 -1.30
CA ASN A 45 9.32 -14.49 -1.29
C ASN A 45 9.95 -13.72 -0.11
N GLN A 46 9.27 -13.69 1.04
CA GLN A 46 9.69 -12.92 2.23
C GLN A 46 9.79 -11.41 1.95
N VAL A 47 9.03 -10.92 0.96
CA VAL A 47 8.88 -9.50 0.63
C VAL A 47 7.57 -8.97 1.21
N TYR A 48 7.64 -7.78 1.79
CA TYR A 48 6.51 -7.15 2.46
C TYR A 48 6.31 -5.71 1.99
N PHE A 49 5.07 -5.23 2.06
CA PHE A 49 4.77 -3.80 2.00
C PHE A 49 4.36 -3.32 3.39
N VAL A 50 5.09 -2.34 3.91
CA VAL A 50 4.81 -1.65 5.19
C VAL A 50 4.10 -0.37 4.84
N ILE A 51 2.81 -0.27 5.18
CA ILE A 51 1.92 0.75 4.62
C ILE A 51 1.38 1.66 5.72
N GLU A 52 1.54 2.96 5.54
CA GLU A 52 0.91 4.01 6.34
C GLU A 52 -0.19 4.70 5.54
N CYS A 53 -1.42 4.70 6.07
CA CYS A 53 -2.62 5.23 5.44
C CYS A 53 -2.90 6.64 5.93
N LYS A 54 -2.57 7.66 5.11
CA LYS A 54 -2.92 9.06 5.37
C LYS A 54 -4.04 9.51 4.42
N ASN A 55 -5.05 8.65 4.26
CA ASN A 55 -6.21 8.91 3.40
C ASN A 55 -7.08 10.08 3.87
N GLY A 56 -7.01 10.44 5.15
CA GLY A 56 -7.70 11.60 5.71
C GLY A 56 -6.93 12.92 5.61
N ALA A 57 -5.70 12.91 5.06
CA ALA A 57 -4.90 14.12 4.97
C ALA A 57 -5.51 15.13 3.99
N THR A 58 -5.54 16.39 4.41
CA THR A 58 -5.99 17.54 3.61
C THR A 58 -4.84 18.48 3.25
N THR A 59 -3.61 18.13 3.63
CA THR A 59 -2.42 18.95 3.45
C THR A 59 -1.81 18.76 2.06
N ASN A 60 -1.26 19.84 1.52
CA ASN A 60 -0.58 19.84 0.22
C ASN A 60 0.84 19.25 0.26
N THR A 61 1.33 18.91 1.45
CA THR A 61 2.64 18.29 1.69
C THR A 61 2.50 17.13 2.67
N ILE A 62 3.42 16.18 2.58
CA ILE A 62 3.64 15.14 3.57
C ILE A 62 4.45 15.77 4.71
N ASN A 63 3.87 15.83 5.90
CA ASN A 63 4.52 16.45 7.05
C ASN A 63 5.51 15.50 7.76
N LYS A 64 6.33 16.07 8.66
CA LYS A 64 7.32 15.31 9.44
C LYS A 64 6.67 14.24 10.33
N GLY A 65 5.47 14.49 10.85
CA GLY A 65 4.73 13.51 11.65
C GLY A 65 4.43 12.23 10.86
N TYR A 66 3.88 12.37 9.66
CA TYR A 66 3.59 11.24 8.77
C TYR A 66 4.85 10.48 8.36
N CYS A 67 5.94 11.21 8.10
CA CYS A 67 7.22 10.58 7.80
C CYS A 67 7.76 9.77 8.99
N ASN A 68 7.67 10.33 10.19
CA ASN A 68 8.11 9.66 11.41
C ASN A 68 7.29 8.40 11.70
N GLN A 69 5.98 8.41 11.41
CA GLN A 69 5.14 7.21 11.53
C GLN A 69 5.64 6.09 10.60
N LEU A 70 5.81 6.37 9.29
CA LEU A 70 6.28 5.35 8.35
C LEU A 70 7.69 4.85 8.65
N ASN A 71 8.61 5.75 9.02
CA ASN A 71 9.96 5.37 9.42
C ASN A 71 9.93 4.50 10.68
N GLY A 72 9.07 4.82 11.65
CA GLY A 72 8.84 4.01 12.85
C GLY A 72 8.31 2.61 12.53
N SER A 73 7.36 2.52 11.60
CA SER A 73 6.82 1.23 11.11
C SER A 73 7.88 0.39 10.41
N GLY A 74 8.82 1.02 9.69
CA GLY A 74 10.00 0.33 9.16
C GLY A 74 10.94 -0.21 10.24
N VAL A 75 11.18 0.55 11.32
CA VAL A 75 11.95 0.07 12.49
C VAL A 75 11.25 -1.10 13.16
N TRP A 76 9.92 -1.01 13.35
CA TRP A 76 9.12 -2.10 13.87
C TRP A 76 9.25 -3.37 13.02
N PHE A 77 9.25 -3.24 11.68
CA PHE A 77 9.42 -4.38 10.79
C PHE A 77 10.78 -5.06 11.00
N ILE A 78 11.86 -4.29 11.08
CA ILE A 78 13.22 -4.80 11.30
C ILE A 78 13.37 -5.51 12.66
N ASP A 79 12.65 -5.05 13.68
CA ASP A 79 12.63 -5.72 15.00
C ASP A 79 11.84 -7.04 14.98
N LYS A 80 10.78 -7.11 14.17
CA LYS A 80 9.86 -8.25 14.11
C LYS A 80 10.28 -9.36 13.18
N TYR A 81 10.89 -9.03 12.06
CA TYR A 81 11.25 -9.96 11.00
C TYR A 81 12.77 -10.07 10.90
N ASP A 82 13.26 -11.27 10.62
CA ASP A 82 14.70 -11.48 10.51
C ASP A 82 15.25 -10.96 9.16
N LYS A 83 16.57 -11.07 8.98
CA LYS A 83 17.30 -10.48 7.83
C LYS A 83 17.01 -11.14 6.48
N THR A 84 16.31 -12.28 6.44
CA THR A 84 15.86 -12.88 5.19
C THR A 84 14.61 -12.19 4.63
N CYS A 85 13.91 -11.41 5.46
CA CYS A 85 12.78 -10.60 5.04
C CYS A 85 13.22 -9.23 4.53
N SER A 86 12.47 -8.70 3.57
CA SER A 86 12.66 -7.34 3.05
C SER A 86 11.32 -6.63 2.98
N PHE A 87 11.34 -5.29 3.00
CA PHE A 87 10.14 -4.50 2.88
C PHE A 87 10.30 -3.27 2.01
N THR A 88 9.19 -2.87 1.39
CA THR A 88 9.03 -1.58 0.73
C THR A 88 8.14 -0.69 1.60
N PRO A 89 8.63 0.46 2.10
CA PRO A 89 7.80 1.45 2.77
C PRO A 89 6.85 2.11 1.76
N ILE A 90 5.56 2.14 2.07
CA ILE A 90 4.54 2.76 1.24
C ILE A 90 3.72 3.75 2.07
N MET A 91 3.57 4.97 1.58
CA MET A 91 2.62 5.93 2.13
C MET A 91 1.47 6.16 1.17
N ILE A 92 0.24 6.11 1.68
CA ILE A 92 -0.94 6.54 0.93
C ILE A 92 -1.26 7.98 1.35
N HIS A 93 -1.04 8.94 0.46
CA HIS A 93 -1.18 10.36 0.76
C HIS A 93 -1.52 11.14 -0.52
N PRO A 94 -2.41 12.17 -0.49
CA PRO A 94 -2.82 12.88 -1.71
C PRO A 94 -1.67 13.66 -2.37
N SER A 95 -0.69 14.12 -1.59
CA SER A 95 0.53 14.77 -2.07
C SER A 95 1.72 13.82 -2.11
N VAL A 96 2.65 14.08 -3.03
CA VAL A 96 3.97 13.44 -3.13
C VAL A 96 5.11 14.35 -2.64
N ARG A 97 4.82 15.59 -2.23
CA ARG A 97 5.83 16.59 -1.84
C ARG A 97 6.08 16.52 -0.35
N LEU A 98 7.34 16.38 0.05
CA LEU A 98 7.72 16.49 1.46
C LEU A 98 7.71 17.95 1.91
N GLU A 99 7.33 18.19 3.18
CA GLU A 99 7.64 19.47 3.81
C GLU A 99 9.14 19.61 4.07
N TYR A 100 9.60 20.83 4.38
CA TYR A 100 11.03 21.10 4.53
C TYR A 100 11.72 20.25 5.62
N ALA A 101 11.06 19.98 6.74
CA ALA A 101 11.64 19.24 7.86
C ALA A 101 11.37 17.72 7.80
N ALA A 102 10.69 17.24 6.75
CA ALA A 102 10.34 15.83 6.57
C ALA A 102 11.44 15.06 5.83
N SER A 103 11.55 13.77 6.15
CA SER A 103 12.46 12.84 5.49
C SER A 103 11.90 11.43 5.51
N LEU A 104 11.97 10.75 4.36
CA LEU A 104 11.58 9.36 4.17
C LEU A 104 12.80 8.56 3.72
N GLN A 105 12.76 7.25 3.91
CA GLN A 105 13.75 6.35 3.32
C GLN A 105 13.72 6.48 1.78
N GLU A 106 14.88 6.41 1.12
CA GLU A 106 15.00 6.65 -0.33
C GLU A 106 14.13 5.72 -1.17
N ASN A 107 13.94 4.47 -0.72
CA ASN A 107 13.09 3.47 -1.37
C ASN A 107 11.59 3.63 -1.06
N THR A 108 11.18 4.67 -0.32
CA THR A 108 9.78 4.89 0.01
C THR A 108 8.95 5.20 -1.24
N ARG A 109 7.78 4.59 -1.32
CA ARG A 109 6.83 4.73 -2.42
C ARG A 109 5.57 5.43 -1.95
N ILE A 110 4.93 6.21 -2.83
CA ILE A 110 3.71 6.96 -2.53
C ILE A 110 2.56 6.47 -3.42
N ILE A 111 1.40 6.18 -2.84
CA ILE A 111 0.14 6.05 -3.56
C ILE A 111 -0.61 7.37 -3.42
N ASN A 112 -0.58 8.18 -4.47
CA ASN A 112 -1.31 9.45 -4.56
C ASN A 112 -2.73 9.26 -5.13
N GLY A 113 -3.46 10.36 -5.35
CA GLY A 113 -4.80 10.35 -5.96
C GLY A 113 -4.90 9.50 -7.23
N GLU A 114 -4.09 9.83 -8.23
CA GLU A 114 -4.07 9.15 -9.52
C GLU A 114 -3.78 7.65 -9.38
N LYS A 115 -2.76 7.30 -8.59
CA LYS A 115 -2.38 5.90 -8.38
C LYS A 115 -3.43 5.11 -7.60
N LEU A 116 -4.09 5.73 -6.61
CA LEU A 116 -5.18 5.11 -5.86
C LEU A 116 -6.40 4.85 -6.75
N ASP A 117 -6.74 5.80 -7.61
CA ASP A 117 -7.85 5.65 -8.56
C ASP A 117 -7.57 4.54 -9.59
N LEU A 118 -6.34 4.49 -10.13
CA LEU A 118 -5.90 3.40 -11.01
C LEU A 118 -5.95 2.05 -10.30
N PHE A 119 -5.48 1.98 -9.05
CA PHE A 119 -5.53 0.76 -8.25
C PHE A 119 -6.98 0.30 -8.01
N ARG A 120 -7.86 1.21 -7.58
CA ARG A 120 -9.28 0.91 -7.36
C ARG A 120 -9.96 0.39 -8.63
N LYS A 121 -9.70 1.04 -9.77
CA LYS A 121 -10.25 0.61 -11.06
C LYS A 121 -9.78 -0.80 -11.41
N ASN A 122 -8.48 -1.06 -11.37
CA ASN A 122 -7.95 -2.36 -11.77
C ASN A 122 -8.36 -3.51 -10.83
N ILE A 123 -8.53 -3.25 -9.52
CA ILE A 123 -9.10 -4.24 -8.60
C ILE A 123 -10.56 -4.55 -8.98
N SER A 124 -11.37 -3.53 -9.25
CA SER A 124 -12.76 -3.69 -9.64
C SER A 124 -12.87 -4.51 -10.95
N ASP A 125 -12.08 -4.14 -11.96
CA ASP A 125 -12.07 -4.82 -13.25
C ASP A 125 -11.58 -6.27 -13.13
N PHE A 126 -10.56 -6.50 -12.29
CA PHE A 126 -10.08 -7.84 -11.97
C PHE A 126 -11.19 -8.71 -11.38
N ILE A 127 -11.81 -8.27 -10.27
CA ILE A 127 -12.88 -9.02 -9.61
C ILE A 127 -14.06 -9.26 -10.55
N GLN A 128 -14.48 -8.22 -11.28
CA GLN A 128 -15.56 -8.34 -12.25
C GLN A 128 -15.26 -9.38 -13.33
N SER A 129 -14.03 -9.42 -13.85
CA SER A 129 -13.64 -10.40 -14.88
C SER A 129 -13.74 -11.85 -14.38
N LEU A 130 -13.44 -12.10 -13.10
CA LEU A 130 -13.57 -13.43 -12.50
C LEU A 130 -15.03 -13.84 -12.33
N CYS A 131 -15.87 -12.93 -11.84
CA CYS A 131 -17.29 -13.18 -11.57
C CYS A 131 -18.10 -13.36 -12.86
N VAL A 132 -17.91 -12.48 -13.86
CA VAL A 132 -18.68 -12.50 -15.12
C VAL A 132 -18.35 -13.73 -15.96
N GLU A 133 -17.08 -14.13 -16.00
CA GLU A 133 -16.67 -15.34 -16.74
C GLU A 133 -16.92 -16.64 -15.96
N ASN A 134 -17.36 -16.56 -14.70
CA ASN A 134 -17.54 -17.69 -13.77
C ASN A 134 -16.26 -18.56 -13.64
N LYS A 135 -15.11 -17.89 -13.56
CA LYS A 135 -13.77 -18.51 -13.54
C LYS A 135 -13.03 -18.32 -12.20
N ILE A 136 -13.79 -18.17 -11.12
CA ILE A 136 -13.25 -17.94 -9.77
C ILE A 136 -12.39 -19.09 -9.22
N SER A 137 -12.44 -20.27 -9.83
CA SER A 137 -11.61 -21.44 -9.49
C SER A 137 -10.64 -21.84 -10.60
N ASP A 138 -10.52 -21.04 -11.67
CA ASP A 138 -9.57 -21.28 -12.77
C ASP A 138 -8.27 -20.54 -12.47
N GLU A 139 -7.32 -21.26 -11.86
CA GLU A 139 -6.03 -20.70 -11.44
C GLU A 139 -5.26 -20.05 -12.59
N LYS A 140 -5.33 -20.62 -13.80
CA LYS A 140 -4.64 -20.08 -14.98
C LYS A 140 -5.26 -18.74 -15.37
N PHE A 141 -6.58 -18.69 -15.45
CA PHE A 141 -7.29 -17.46 -15.76
C PHE A 141 -7.08 -16.39 -14.69
N ILE A 142 -7.14 -16.75 -13.41
CA ILE A 142 -6.86 -15.83 -12.29
C ILE A 142 -5.46 -15.23 -12.43
N ARG A 143 -4.45 -16.07 -12.70
CA ARG A 143 -3.08 -15.61 -12.90
C ARG A 143 -2.97 -14.67 -14.10
N GLU A 144 -3.59 -15.00 -15.23
CA GLU A 144 -3.62 -14.13 -16.41
C GLU A 144 -4.24 -12.76 -16.09
N ARG A 145 -5.33 -12.73 -15.32
CA ARG A 145 -6.01 -11.50 -14.90
C ARG A 145 -5.21 -10.69 -13.89
N LEU A 146 -4.50 -11.33 -12.95
CA LEU A 146 -3.56 -10.63 -12.05
C LEU A 146 -2.44 -9.96 -12.84
N ILE A 147 -1.88 -10.64 -13.84
CA ILE A 147 -0.85 -10.10 -14.73
C ILE A 147 -1.39 -8.92 -15.54
N SER A 148 -2.55 -9.08 -16.19
CA SER A 148 -3.10 -8.04 -17.07
C SER A 148 -3.45 -6.76 -16.31
N HIS A 149 -3.89 -6.89 -15.06
CA HIS A 149 -4.25 -5.75 -14.21
C HIS A 149 -3.07 -5.20 -13.42
N LYS A 150 -1.87 -5.80 -13.48
CA LYS A 150 -0.68 -5.37 -12.73
C LYS A 150 -0.77 -5.54 -11.22
N LEU A 151 -1.51 -6.56 -10.75
CA LEU A 151 -1.80 -6.82 -9.34
C LEU A 151 -0.82 -7.79 -8.66
N ARG A 152 0.23 -8.24 -9.34
CA ARG A 152 1.29 -9.08 -8.74
C ARG A 152 2.29 -8.21 -7.99
N ALA A 153 3.01 -8.83 -7.05
CA ALA A 153 4.06 -8.19 -6.26
C ALA A 153 5.05 -7.42 -7.15
N ASP A 154 5.57 -8.08 -8.19
CA ASP A 154 6.55 -7.55 -9.13
C ASP A 154 6.06 -6.32 -9.91
N ASP A 155 4.75 -6.24 -10.17
CA ASP A 155 4.15 -5.17 -10.96
C ASP A 155 3.62 -4.01 -10.08
N PHE A 156 3.32 -4.29 -8.80
CA PHE A 156 2.52 -3.41 -7.95
C PHE A 156 3.19 -2.06 -7.72
N CYS A 157 4.46 -2.06 -7.28
CA CYS A 157 5.18 -0.83 -6.96
C CYS A 157 5.37 0.04 -8.21
N GLU A 158 5.64 -0.54 -9.37
CA GLU A 158 5.80 0.23 -10.61
C GLU A 158 4.48 0.86 -11.06
N ASN A 159 3.39 0.11 -10.97
CA ASN A 159 2.11 0.53 -11.54
C ASN A 159 1.30 1.45 -10.61
N TYR A 160 1.26 1.15 -9.31
CA TYR A 160 0.37 1.80 -8.34
C TYR A 160 1.08 2.69 -7.33
N THR A 161 2.36 2.95 -7.52
CA THR A 161 3.07 3.91 -6.68
C THR A 161 3.90 4.86 -7.52
N THR A 162 4.32 5.95 -6.91
CA THR A 162 5.30 6.90 -7.47
C THR A 162 6.35 7.23 -6.42
N THR A 163 7.44 7.87 -6.82
CA THR A 163 8.41 8.42 -5.86
C THR A 163 7.87 9.71 -5.25
N PHE A 164 8.34 10.02 -4.04
CA PHE A 164 8.12 11.35 -3.47
C PHE A 164 9.05 12.37 -4.14
N LEU A 165 8.61 13.62 -4.18
CA LEU A 165 9.44 14.74 -4.62
C LEU A 165 10.21 15.27 -3.41
N SER A 166 11.52 15.08 -3.42
CA SER A 166 12.42 15.83 -2.55
C SER A 166 12.42 17.30 -2.96
N LYS A 167 12.78 18.18 -2.01
CA LYS A 167 12.72 19.64 -2.11
C LYS A 167 13.17 20.16 -3.49
N THR A 168 12.32 20.96 -4.14
CA THR A 168 12.84 22.11 -4.89
C THR A 168 13.34 23.11 -3.87
N ALA A 169 14.59 23.55 -4.03
CA ALA A 169 15.18 24.64 -3.26
C ALA A 169 14.38 25.94 -3.41
#